data_AF-A0A199W3C5-F1
#
_entry.id   AF-A0A199W3C5-F1
#
_cell.length_a   1.000
_cell.length_b   1.000
_cell.length_c   1.000
_cell.angle_alpha   90.00
_cell.angle_beta   90.00
_cell.angle_gamma   90.00
#
_symmetry.space_group_name_H-M   'P 1'
#
loop_
_entity.id
_entity.type
_entity.pdbx_description
1 polymer ?
#
loop_
_entity_poly.entity_id
_entity_poly.type
_entity_poly.pdbx_seq_one_letter_code
_entity_poly.pdbx_strand_id
1 'polypeptide(L)'
;MTVGDSARPAIAQLAIDAMTELINMARLEEPLWLRSPDSTNDILNEEEYAQHFSRGVGPRIDGLQIEANRATAVVALDCRQPIDFFMNANSYESFFSSIVSTASTVEAFPAEVQGSDDNTLQLMKEEFQFPSPLVLKRECVFLRLYGLSMSRWMMEAFMRCTSHL
;
A
#
# COMPACT_ATOMS: atom_id res chain seq x y z
N MET A 1 9.45 -0.51 -17.99
CA MET A 1 8.40 -1.46 -17.55
C MET A 1 7.08 -0.74 -17.73
N THR A 2 6.11 -1.33 -18.42
CA THR A 2 4.76 -0.77 -18.59
C THR A 2 3.76 -1.91 -18.49
N VAL A 3 2.51 -1.61 -18.14
CA VAL A 3 1.45 -2.61 -18.03
C VAL A 3 0.84 -2.85 -19.40
N GLY A 4 0.90 -4.09 -19.88
CA GLY A 4 0.25 -4.45 -21.15
C GLY A 4 -1.27 -4.25 -21.08
N ASP A 5 -1.85 -3.65 -22.13
CA ASP A 5 -3.25 -3.21 -22.14
C ASP A 5 -4.25 -4.35 -21.83
N SER A 6 -3.95 -5.57 -22.28
CA SER A 6 -4.78 -6.75 -22.01
C SER A 6 -4.82 -7.17 -20.54
N ALA A 7 -3.80 -6.81 -19.74
CA ALA A 7 -3.71 -7.13 -18.32
C ALA A 7 -4.34 -6.05 -17.42
N ARG A 8 -4.52 -4.83 -17.94
CA ARG A 8 -5.02 -3.68 -17.16
C ARG A 8 -6.35 -3.94 -16.46
N PRO A 9 -7.38 -4.55 -17.09
CA PRO A 9 -8.64 -4.80 -16.39
C PRO A 9 -8.50 -5.77 -15.21
N ALA A 10 -7.71 -6.82 -15.37
CA ALA A 10 -7.46 -7.79 -14.30
C ALA A 10 -6.66 -7.16 -13.14
N ILE A 11 -5.67 -6.34 -13.49
CA ILE A 11 -4.88 -5.56 -12.52
C ILE A 11 -5.75 -4.54 -11.78
N ALA A 12 -6.67 -3.89 -12.50
CA ALA A 12 -7.59 -2.92 -11.90
C ALA A 12 -8.54 -3.57 -10.90
N GLN A 13 -9.12 -4.72 -11.28
CA GLN A 13 -9.95 -5.51 -10.35
C GLN A 13 -9.14 -5.92 -9.12
N LEU A 14 -7.92 -6.44 -9.30
CA LEU A 14 -7.08 -6.87 -8.19
C LEU A 14 -6.79 -5.72 -7.21
N ALA A 15 -6.49 -4.52 -7.72
CA ALA A 15 -6.24 -3.35 -6.88
C ALA A 15 -7.51 -2.86 -6.15
N ILE A 16 -8.68 -2.96 -6.77
CA ILE A 16 -9.96 -2.63 -6.13
C ILE A 16 -10.30 -3.64 -5.02
N ASP A 17 -10.07 -4.93 -5.28
CA ASP A 17 -10.26 -5.98 -4.28
C ASP A 17 -9.31 -5.78 -3.09
N ALA A 18 -8.04 -5.43 -3.36
CA ALA A 18 -7.03 -5.12 -2.34
C ALA A 18 -7.45 -3.94 -1.47
N MET A 19 -7.87 -2.85 -2.10
CA MET A 19 -8.36 -1.66 -1.40
C MET A 19 -9.59 -1.97 -0.55
N THR A 20 -10.52 -2.78 -1.07
CA THR A 20 -11.73 -3.20 -0.35
C THR A 20 -11.35 -4.01 0.89
N GLU A 21 -10.41 -4.94 0.75
CA GLU A 21 -9.88 -5.72 1.85
C GLU A 21 -9.22 -4.83 2.92
N LEU A 22 -8.34 -3.92 2.52
CA LEU A 22 -7.67 -2.96 3.40
C LEU A 22 -8.65 -2.07 4.16
N ILE A 23 -9.69 -1.55 3.48
CA ILE A 23 -10.76 -0.76 4.09
C ILE A 23 -11.49 -1.57 5.17
N ASN A 24 -11.74 -2.85 4.91
CA ASN A 24 -12.39 -3.74 5.87
C ASN A 24 -11.46 -4.02 7.06
N MET A 25 -10.19 -4.36 6.81
CA MET A 25 -9.19 -4.55 7.86
C MET A 25 -9.04 -3.31 8.75
N ALA A 26 -8.98 -2.11 8.16
CA ALA A 26 -8.81 -0.86 8.90
C ALA A 26 -9.98 -0.52 9.83
N ARG A 27 -11.17 -1.10 9.62
CA ARG A 27 -12.37 -0.90 10.46
C ARG A 27 -12.52 -1.94 11.57
N LEU A 28 -11.78 -3.04 11.48
CA LEU A 28 -11.78 -4.08 12.51
C LEU A 28 -10.84 -3.66 13.65
N GLU A 29 -11.06 -4.21 14.83
CA GLU A 29 -10.24 -3.97 16.03
C GLU A 29 -9.68 -5.32 16.51
N GLU A 30 -9.54 -5.53 17.82
CA GLU A 30 -9.33 -6.87 18.38
C GLU A 30 -10.48 -7.81 17.98
N PRO A 31 -10.21 -9.07 17.59
CA PRO A 31 -8.92 -9.76 17.71
C PRO A 31 -7.99 -9.64 16.48
N LEU A 32 -8.41 -8.94 15.41
CA LEU A 32 -7.61 -8.80 14.19
C LEU A 32 -6.34 -7.97 14.43
N TRP A 33 -6.49 -6.83 15.12
CA TRP A 33 -5.38 -5.94 15.45
C TRP A 33 -5.09 -6.05 16.94
N LEU A 34 -3.92 -6.59 17.27
CA LEU A 34 -3.47 -6.75 18.65
C LEU A 34 -2.54 -5.61 19.01
N ARG A 35 -2.74 -4.99 20.18
CA ARG A 35 -1.83 -3.94 20.65
C ARG A 35 -0.42 -4.49 20.84
N SER A 36 0.59 -3.80 20.29
CA SER A 36 1.98 -4.17 20.47
C SER A 36 2.41 -4.09 21.94
N PRO A 37 3.44 -4.85 22.36
CA PRO A 37 3.94 -4.79 23.73
C PRO A 37 4.45 -3.40 24.16
N ASP A 38 5.02 -2.64 23.22
CA ASP A 38 5.47 -1.26 23.46
C ASP A 38 4.35 -0.22 23.34
N SER A 39 3.13 -0.66 23.02
CA SER A 39 1.92 0.14 22.85
C SER A 39 2.00 1.25 21.79
N THR A 40 2.98 1.17 20.87
CA THR A 40 3.19 2.19 19.84
C THR A 40 2.34 1.98 18.59
N ASN A 41 1.98 0.74 18.29
CA ASN A 41 1.18 0.35 17.14
C ASN A 41 0.33 -0.89 17.46
N ASP A 42 -0.50 -1.29 16.50
CA ASP A 42 -1.16 -2.59 16.53
C ASP A 42 -0.51 -3.51 15.49
N ILE A 43 -0.45 -4.80 15.81
CA ILE A 43 0.14 -5.87 15.01
C ILE A 43 -0.99 -6.75 14.51
N LEU A 44 -0.93 -7.17 13.24
CA LEU A 44 -1.92 -8.07 12.66
C LEU A 44 -1.85 -9.46 13.29
N ASN A 45 -2.99 -9.98 13.70
CA ASN A 45 -3.16 -11.39 14.01
C ASN A 45 -3.39 -12.18 12.71
N GLU A 46 -2.36 -12.90 12.26
CA GLU A 46 -2.41 -13.68 11.01
C GLU A 46 -3.49 -14.77 11.02
N GLU A 47 -3.80 -15.37 12.18
CA GLU A 47 -4.81 -16.42 12.27
C GLU A 47 -6.21 -15.85 12.06
N GLU A 48 -6.53 -14.74 12.73
CA GLU A 48 -7.78 -14.02 12.56
C GLU A 48 -7.90 -13.47 11.14
N TYR A 49 -6.81 -12.92 10.59
CA TYR A 49 -6.76 -12.49 9.21
C TYR A 49 -7.07 -13.66 8.24
N ALA A 50 -6.45 -14.82 8.43
CA ALA A 50 -6.71 -15.99 7.58
C ALA A 50 -8.17 -16.50 7.67
N GLN A 51 -8.82 -16.35 8.83
CA GLN A 51 -10.23 -16.71 9.00
C GLN A 51 -11.17 -15.71 8.32
N HIS A 52 -10.94 -14.41 8.52
CA HIS A 52 -11.79 -13.34 7.99
C HIS A 52 -11.58 -13.09 6.49
N PHE A 53 -10.36 -13.33 6.00
CA PHE A 53 -9.92 -13.05 4.63
C PHE A 53 -9.38 -14.33 3.98
N SER A 54 -10.13 -15.42 4.07
CA SER A 54 -9.79 -16.75 3.53
C SER A 54 -9.45 -16.80 2.02
N ARG A 55 -9.79 -15.73 1.28
CA ARG A 55 -9.46 -15.53 -0.14
C ARG A 55 -8.52 -14.33 -0.37
N GLY A 56 -7.74 -13.97 0.65
CA GLY A 56 -6.94 -12.74 0.72
C GLY A 56 -6.25 -12.38 -0.61
N VAL A 57 -6.00 -11.09 -0.82
CA VAL A 57 -5.60 -10.61 -2.15
C VAL A 57 -4.25 -11.19 -2.59
N GLY A 58 -4.33 -12.10 -3.55
CA GLY A 58 -3.17 -12.69 -4.24
C GLY A 58 -2.63 -13.98 -3.61
N PRO A 59 -1.66 -14.62 -4.29
CA PRO A 59 -1.13 -15.90 -3.83
C PRO A 59 -0.24 -15.71 -2.59
N ARG A 60 -0.38 -16.58 -1.59
CA ARG A 60 0.68 -16.79 -0.59
C ARG A 60 1.92 -17.30 -1.30
N ILE A 61 3.06 -16.65 -1.08
CA ILE A 61 4.35 -17.07 -1.63
C ILE A 61 5.08 -17.83 -0.53
N ASP A 62 5.47 -19.07 -0.83
CA ASP A 62 6.24 -19.88 0.10
C ASP A 62 7.56 -19.20 0.47
N GLY A 63 7.87 -19.19 1.77
CA GLY A 63 9.07 -18.56 2.31
C GLY A 63 8.93 -17.07 2.63
N LEU A 64 7.78 -16.44 2.34
CA LEU A 64 7.48 -15.08 2.81
C LEU A 64 6.54 -15.11 4.02
N GLN A 65 6.85 -14.29 5.02
CA GLN A 65 5.96 -14.05 6.17
C GLN A 65 5.03 -12.87 5.88
N ILE A 66 3.79 -12.97 6.36
CA ILE A 66 2.81 -11.89 6.25
C ILE A 66 2.97 -11.02 7.47
N GLU A 67 3.46 -9.79 7.30
CA GLU A 67 3.56 -8.83 8.38
C GLU A 67 2.74 -7.59 8.03
N ALA A 68 1.97 -7.09 9.00
CA ALA A 68 1.29 -5.80 8.88
C ALA A 68 1.19 -5.12 10.25
N ASN A 69 1.32 -3.80 10.23
CA ASN A 69 1.13 -2.95 11.39
C ASN A 69 0.08 -1.87 11.12
N ARG A 70 -0.51 -1.36 12.19
CA ARG A 70 -1.47 -0.26 12.15
C ARG A 70 -1.08 0.78 13.18
N ALA A 71 -0.99 2.04 12.75
CA ALA A 71 -0.71 3.16 13.63
C ALA A 71 -1.72 4.28 13.38
N THR A 72 -2.12 4.96 14.45
CA THR A 72 -3.02 6.11 14.39
C THR A 72 -2.36 7.29 15.10
N ALA A 73 -2.27 8.42 14.42
CA ALA A 73 -1.69 9.64 14.97
C ALA A 73 -2.51 10.88 14.57
N VAL A 74 -2.55 11.87 15.46
CA VAL A 74 -3.04 13.21 15.13
C VAL A 74 -1.87 14.04 14.66
N VAL A 75 -1.97 14.60 13.45
CA VAL A 75 -0.92 15.42 12.84
C VAL A 75 -1.35 16.87 12.74
N ALA A 76 -0.41 17.79 12.94
CA ALA A 76 -0.62 19.23 12.75
C ALA A 76 -0.41 19.60 11.27
N LEU A 77 -1.17 18.96 10.37
CA LEU A 77 -1.12 19.18 8.93
C LEU A 77 -2.54 19.42 8.41
N ASP A 78 -2.65 20.25 7.37
CA ASP A 78 -3.90 20.40 6.64
C ASP A 78 -4.25 19.09 5.93
N CYS A 79 -5.56 18.78 5.84
CA CYS A 79 -6.04 17.52 5.26
C CYS A 79 -5.60 17.27 3.81
N ARG A 80 -5.14 18.31 3.10
CA ARG A 80 -4.60 18.21 1.74
C ARG A 80 -3.12 17.84 1.69
N GLN A 81 -2.33 18.24 2.68
CA GLN A 81 -0.88 18.02 2.64
C GLN A 81 -0.53 16.52 2.61
N PRO A 82 -1.17 15.64 3.42
CA PRO A 82 -1.00 14.19 3.29
C PRO A 82 -1.30 13.65 1.91
N ILE A 83 -2.36 14.12 1.30
CA ILE A 83 -2.73 13.69 -0.05
C ILE A 83 -1.60 14.08 -1.02
N ASP A 84 -1.11 15.32 -0.96
CA ASP A 84 -0.08 15.79 -1.88
C ASP A 84 1.23 15.02 -1.74
N PHE A 85 1.73 14.79 -0.52
CA PHE A 85 2.98 14.05 -0.34
C PHE A 85 2.83 12.55 -0.56
N PHE A 86 1.64 11.97 -0.37
CA PHE A 86 1.44 10.57 -0.72
C PHE A 86 1.25 10.37 -2.23
N MET A 87 0.53 11.25 -2.92
CA MET A 87 0.15 11.06 -4.33
C MET A 87 1.20 11.51 -5.33
N ASN A 88 1.99 12.55 -5.02
CA ASN A 88 3.02 13.05 -5.92
C ASN A 88 4.37 12.39 -5.61
N ALA A 89 5.00 11.74 -6.61
CA ALA A 89 6.26 11.03 -6.43
C ALA A 89 7.40 11.92 -5.88
N ASN A 90 7.51 13.16 -6.36
CA ASN A 90 8.57 14.09 -5.91
C ASN A 90 8.34 14.52 -4.46
N SER A 91 7.08 14.81 -4.10
CA SER A 91 6.72 15.15 -2.73
C SER A 91 6.91 13.97 -1.79
N TYR A 92 6.57 12.75 -2.24
CA TYR A 92 6.76 11.50 -1.49
C TYR A 92 8.24 11.27 -1.18
N GLU A 93 9.11 11.33 -2.20
CA GLU A 93 10.56 11.18 -2.05
C GLU A 93 11.13 12.23 -1.08
N SER A 94 10.74 13.51 -1.25
CA SER A 94 11.22 14.57 -0.38
C SER A 94 10.78 14.39 1.08
N PHE A 95 9.53 13.98 1.30
CA PHE A 95 8.96 13.83 2.65
C PHE A 95 9.53 12.61 3.37
N PHE A 96 9.69 11.49 2.66
CA PHE A 96 10.20 10.22 3.21
C PHE A 96 11.69 9.98 2.93
N SER A 97 12.47 11.04 2.68
CA SER A 97 13.89 10.96 2.31
C SER A 97 14.79 10.19 3.29
N SER A 98 14.36 9.95 4.53
CA SER A 98 15.09 9.09 5.48
C SER A 98 15.06 7.60 5.13
N ILE A 99 14.04 7.15 4.39
CA ILE A 99 13.81 5.75 4.03
C ILE A 99 13.64 5.54 2.52
N VAL A 100 13.30 6.58 1.78
CA VAL A 100 13.14 6.58 0.31
C VAL A 100 14.28 7.37 -0.30
N SER A 101 15.00 6.75 -1.22
CA SER A 101 16.08 7.41 -1.95
C SER A 101 15.66 7.94 -3.31
N THR A 102 14.76 7.23 -4.00
CA THR A 102 14.14 7.71 -5.25
C THR A 102 12.71 7.19 -5.36
N ALA A 103 11.79 7.99 -5.88
CA ALA A 103 10.44 7.55 -6.24
C ALA A 103 10.02 8.11 -7.61
N SER A 104 9.32 7.30 -8.41
CA SER A 104 8.83 7.73 -9.72
C SER A 104 7.52 7.04 -10.10
N THR A 105 6.66 7.78 -10.79
CA THR A 105 5.48 7.22 -11.44
C THR A 105 5.89 6.72 -12.83
N VAL A 106 5.77 5.42 -13.03
CA VAL A 106 6.13 4.75 -14.29
C VAL A 106 5.01 4.93 -15.32
N GLU A 107 3.77 4.72 -14.90
CA GLU A 107 2.59 4.79 -15.75
C GLU A 107 1.35 5.09 -14.88
N ALA A 108 0.36 5.78 -15.44
CA ALA A 108 -0.94 5.97 -14.82
C ALA A 108 -2.06 5.63 -15.81
N PHE A 109 -3.06 4.89 -15.38
CA PHE A 109 -4.20 4.49 -16.21
C PHE A 109 -5.50 4.43 -15.40
N PRO A 110 -6.67 4.63 -16.03
CA PRO A 110 -7.96 4.51 -15.36
C PRO A 110 -8.17 3.10 -14.79
N ALA A 111 -8.69 3.03 -13.57
CA ALA A 111 -9.09 1.78 -12.93
C ALA A 111 -10.54 1.45 -13.29
N GLU A 112 -10.83 1.36 -14.59
CA GLU A 112 -12.17 1.12 -15.11
C GLU A 112 -12.61 -0.31 -14.82
N VAL A 113 -13.41 -0.47 -13.76
CA VAL A 113 -14.17 -1.68 -13.47
C VAL A 113 -15.63 -1.27 -13.40
N GLN A 114 -16.50 -2.10 -13.99
CA GLN A 114 -17.94 -1.83 -14.18
C GLN A 114 -18.57 -1.04 -13.02
N GLY A 115 -18.84 0.25 -13.22
CA GLY A 115 -19.68 1.07 -12.35
C GLY A 115 -18.99 2.12 -11.45
N SER A 116 -17.70 2.42 -11.61
CA SER A 116 -17.05 3.54 -10.89
C SER A 116 -16.09 4.31 -11.79
N ASP A 117 -16.40 5.58 -12.06
CA ASP A 117 -15.80 6.34 -13.17
C ASP A 117 -14.59 7.22 -12.78
N ASP A 118 -14.18 7.29 -11.51
CA ASP A 118 -13.20 8.28 -11.04
C ASP A 118 -11.98 7.70 -10.29
N ASN A 119 -11.64 6.43 -10.54
CA ASN A 119 -10.46 5.80 -9.95
C ASN A 119 -9.28 5.76 -10.93
N THR A 120 -8.09 6.09 -10.46
CA THR A 120 -6.84 6.00 -11.23
C THR A 120 -5.85 5.07 -10.53
N LEU A 121 -5.18 4.24 -11.33
CA LEU A 121 -4.07 3.41 -10.92
C LEU A 121 -2.75 4.00 -11.40
N GLN A 122 -1.80 4.10 -10.47
CA GLN A 122 -0.42 4.47 -10.75
C GLN A 122 0.49 3.26 -10.53
N LEU A 123 1.26 2.89 -11.55
CA LEU A 123 2.41 2.02 -11.39
C LEU A 123 3.58 2.87 -10.87
N MET A 124 4.02 2.59 -9.66
CA MET A 124 5.08 3.30 -8.96
C MET A 124 6.33 2.44 -8.91
N LYS A 125 7.49 3.09 -9.01
CA LYS A 125 8.81 2.50 -8.76
C LYS A 125 9.51 3.31 -7.69
N GLU A 126 10.06 2.63 -6.71
CA GLU A 126 10.69 3.20 -5.53
C GLU A 126 12.01 2.48 -5.19
N GLU A 127 13.00 3.21 -4.68
CA GLU A 127 14.22 2.65 -4.11
C GLU A 127 14.31 3.01 -2.62
N PHE A 128 14.17 2.02 -1.76
CA PHE A 128 14.34 2.15 -0.32
C PHE A 128 15.82 2.19 0.07
N GLN A 129 16.13 3.06 1.03
CA GLN A 129 17.43 3.11 1.70
C GLN A 129 17.27 2.85 3.20
N PHE A 130 18.29 2.25 3.79
CA PHE A 130 18.30 1.87 5.19
C PHE A 130 19.45 2.57 5.92
N PRO A 131 19.29 2.90 7.21
CA PRO A 131 20.37 3.50 8.00
C PRO A 131 21.60 2.60 8.15
N SER A 132 21.43 1.28 8.00
CA SER A 132 22.52 0.32 8.12
C SER A 132 23.22 0.09 6.78
N PRO A 133 24.56 0.28 6.69
CA PRO A 133 25.31 0.02 5.47
C PRO A 133 25.36 -1.48 5.10
N LEU A 134 24.96 -2.36 6.01
CA LEU A 134 24.86 -3.80 5.77
C LEU A 134 23.57 -4.20 5.03
N VAL A 135 22.60 -3.30 4.96
CA VAL A 135 21.35 -3.53 4.24
C VAL A 135 21.44 -2.77 2.91
N LEU A 136 21.54 -3.52 1.83
CA LEU A 136 21.54 -2.95 0.48
C LEU A 136 20.21 -2.24 0.23
N LYS A 137 20.28 -1.21 -0.62
CA LYS A 137 19.10 -0.55 -1.14
C LYS A 137 18.21 -1.56 -1.88
N ARG A 138 16.89 -1.35 -1.80
CA ARG A 138 15.90 -2.26 -2.38
C ARG A 138 14.97 -1.52 -3.31
N GLU A 139 14.87 -1.99 -4.55
CA GLU A 139 13.89 -1.50 -5.49
C GLU A 139 12.54 -2.20 -5.27
N CYS A 140 11.46 -1.42 -5.26
CA CYS A 140 10.09 -1.91 -5.19
C CYS A 140 9.27 -1.33 -6.33
N VAL A 141 8.40 -2.16 -6.90
CA VAL A 141 7.43 -1.75 -7.89
C VAL A 141 6.05 -2.16 -7.40
N PHE A 142 5.16 -1.18 -7.31
CA PHE A 142 3.83 -1.39 -6.74
C PHE A 142 2.78 -0.57 -7.45
N LEU A 143 1.52 -0.95 -7.25
CA LEU A 143 0.37 -0.20 -7.73
C LEU A 143 -0.20 0.65 -6.60
N ARG A 144 -0.63 1.85 -6.98
CA ARG A 144 -1.29 2.81 -6.10
C ARG A 144 -2.63 3.18 -6.70
N LEU A 145 -3.71 2.86 -6.00
CA LEU A 145 -5.08 3.23 -6.38
C LEU A 145 -5.49 4.51 -5.65
N TYR A 146 -6.11 5.45 -6.36
CA TYR A 146 -6.77 6.62 -5.76
C TYR A 146 -8.04 6.96 -6.52
N GLY A 147 -9.05 7.47 -5.80
CA GLY A 147 -10.38 7.74 -6.34
C GLY A 147 -10.97 9.05 -5.82
N LEU A 148 -11.58 9.85 -6.68
CA LEU A 148 -12.09 11.19 -6.32
C LEU A 148 -13.45 11.18 -5.60
N SER A 149 -13.98 10.02 -5.22
CA SER A 149 -15.28 9.90 -4.55
C SER A 149 -15.19 10.23 -3.05
N MET A 150 -15.64 11.45 -2.74
CA MET A 150 -16.01 12.03 -1.43
C MET A 150 -15.56 11.27 -0.16
N SER A 151 -14.64 11.91 0.56
CA SER A 151 -14.41 11.86 2.02
C SER A 151 -13.62 10.71 2.63
N ARG A 152 -13.07 9.76 1.86
CA ARG A 152 -12.11 8.76 2.36
C ARG A 152 -10.99 8.51 1.35
N TRP A 153 -9.82 9.06 1.63
CA TRP A 153 -8.60 8.73 0.89
C TRP A 153 -7.88 7.61 1.63
N MET A 154 -7.69 6.48 0.95
CA MET A 154 -6.89 5.38 1.47
C MET A 154 -5.77 5.15 0.47
N MET A 155 -4.54 5.30 0.96
CA MET A 155 -3.35 4.98 0.22
C MET A 155 -3.04 3.53 0.45
N GLU A 156 -3.04 2.75 -0.64
CA GLU A 156 -2.39 1.46 -0.64
C GLU A 156 -1.05 1.60 -1.36
N ALA A 157 0.03 1.36 -0.63
CA ALA A 157 1.31 1.00 -1.21
C ALA A 157 1.43 -0.51 -1.04
N PHE A 158 1.31 -1.27 -2.12
CA PHE A 158 1.56 -2.70 -2.10
C PHE A 158 3.06 -2.92 -1.89
N MET A 159 3.55 -2.88 -0.65
CA MET A 159 4.96 -3.14 -0.36
C MET A 159 5.19 -4.65 -0.38
N ARG A 160 5.08 -5.27 -1.55
CA ARG A 160 5.75 -6.55 -1.80
C ARG A 160 7.22 -6.26 -1.96
N CYS A 161 7.92 -6.08 -0.84
CA CYS A 161 9.36 -6.25 -0.82
C CYS A 161 9.63 -7.74 -1.08
N THR A 162 9.91 -8.10 -2.34
CA THR A 162 10.45 -9.41 -2.66
C THR A 162 11.80 -9.55 -1.96
N SER A 163 11.79 -10.16 -0.79
CA SER A 163 12.99 -10.58 -0.10
C SER A 163 13.34 -11.96 -0.64
N HIS A 164 14.28 -12.00 -1.58
CA HIS A 164 15.15 -13.16 -1.68
C HIS A 164 16.35 -12.85 -0.79
N LEU A 165 16.40 -13.56 0.34
CA LEU A 165 17.66 -13.98 0.94
C LEU A 165 18.17 -15.20 0.18
#